data_AF-A0A0N9NK41-F1
#
_entry.id   AF-A0A0N9NK41-F1
#
_cell.length_a   1.000
_cell.length_b   1.000
_cell.length_c   1.000
_cell.angle_alpha   90.00
_cell.angle_beta   90.00
_cell.angle_gamma   90.00
#
_symmetry.space_group_name_H-M   'P 1'
#
loop_
_entity.id
_entity.type
_entity.pdbx_description
1 polymer ?
#
loop_
_entity_poly.entity_id
_entity_poly.type
_entity_poly.pdbx_seq_one_letter_code
_entity_poly.pdbx_strand_id
1 'polypeptide(L)'
;MKKTPSRNTRQAINLAELIDDMPEEELITLHNIIVNRLNSLQRQRTRQSMVDFLPGDVVSFRTDDGQTVTGVLVRLNKKTVTVHTESGSRWNVAPQLLTRIKRQLGFESSADNTVEKKLH
;
A
#
# COMPACT_ATOMS: atom_id res chain seq x y z
N MET A 1 41.84 -1.04 7.53
CA MET A 1 40.43 -1.25 7.16
C MET A 1 40.21 -0.68 5.75
N LYS A 2 40.15 -1.53 4.73
CA LYS A 2 39.89 -1.15 3.34
C LYS A 2 38.54 -1.72 2.94
N LYS A 3 37.52 -0.88 2.72
CA LYS A 3 36.42 -1.09 1.75
C LYS A 3 35.74 0.26 1.48
N THR A 4 36.06 0.87 0.34
CA THR A 4 35.11 1.73 -0.38
C THR A 4 34.34 0.83 -1.34
N PRO A 5 33.04 1.06 -1.53
CA PRO A 5 32.50 1.28 -2.88
C PRO A 5 31.40 2.37 -2.80
N SER A 6 30.93 3.08 -3.81
CA SER A 6 31.07 3.05 -5.25
C SER A 6 30.59 4.43 -5.75
N ARG A 7 31.34 5.00 -6.69
CA ARG A 7 31.00 6.18 -7.50
C ARG A 7 29.62 6.04 -8.15
N ASN A 8 28.70 6.97 -7.91
CA ASN A 8 27.76 7.43 -8.93
C ASN A 8 27.10 8.77 -8.55
N THR A 9 27.92 9.81 -8.39
CA THR A 9 27.45 11.20 -8.53
C THR A 9 27.14 11.40 -10.02
N ARG A 10 25.96 10.95 -10.46
CA ARG A 10 25.37 11.51 -11.68
C ARG A 10 25.22 12.99 -11.40
N GLN A 11 25.82 13.82 -12.27
CA GLN A 11 25.68 15.27 -12.25
C GLN A 11 24.26 15.63 -11.84
N ALA A 12 24.12 16.50 -10.84
CA ALA A 12 22.85 17.12 -10.56
C ALA A 12 22.53 17.97 -11.78
N ILE A 13 21.85 17.37 -12.77
CA ILE A 13 21.27 18.12 -13.86
C ILE A 13 20.26 19.03 -13.18
N ASN A 14 20.45 20.35 -13.32
CA ASN A 14 19.46 21.33 -12.89
C ASN A 14 18.23 21.13 -13.78
N LEU A 15 17.33 20.25 -13.34
CA LEU A 15 16.12 19.89 -14.05
C LEU A 15 15.25 21.12 -14.34
N ALA A 16 15.29 22.13 -13.47
CA ALA A 16 14.57 23.39 -13.66
C ALA A 16 15.07 24.16 -14.90
N GLU A 17 16.37 24.42 -15.01
CA GLU A 17 16.94 25.14 -16.17
C GLU A 17 16.69 24.37 -17.48
N LEU A 18 16.80 23.04 -17.45
CA LEU A 18 16.49 22.21 -18.61
C LEU A 18 15.00 22.27 -19.00
N ILE A 19 14.10 22.39 -18.01
CA ILE A 19 12.66 22.50 -18.24
C ILE A 19 12.27 23.84 -18.85
N ASP A 20 12.91 24.92 -18.41
CA ASP A 20 12.62 26.26 -18.90
C ASP A 20 13.02 26.43 -20.38
N ASP A 21 14.05 25.71 -20.83
CA ASP A 21 14.53 25.73 -22.21
C ASP A 21 13.75 24.79 -23.17
N MET A 22 12.83 23.95 -22.66
CA MET A 22 12.11 22.97 -23.48
C MET A 22 10.85 23.57 -24.16
N PRO A 23 10.58 23.26 -25.44
CA PRO A 23 9.33 23.61 -26.09
C PRO A 23 8.14 22.79 -25.55
N GLU A 24 6.92 23.27 -25.78
CA GLU A 24 5.69 22.68 -25.22
C GLU A 24 5.51 21.20 -25.56
N GLU A 25 5.81 20.78 -26.79
CA GLU A 25 5.69 19.37 -27.20
C GLU A 25 6.63 18.44 -26.41
N GLU A 26 7.84 18.92 -26.11
CA GLU A 26 8.81 18.19 -25.30
C GLU A 26 8.36 18.13 -23.84
N LEU A 27 7.77 19.21 -23.32
CA LEU A 27 7.19 19.24 -21.97
C LEU A 27 6.01 18.27 -21.83
N ILE A 28 5.12 18.20 -22.83
CA ILE A 28 4.02 17.23 -22.86
C ILE A 28 4.57 15.79 -22.89
N THR A 29 5.60 15.54 -23.70
CA THR A 29 6.25 14.23 -23.77
C THR A 29 6.89 13.85 -22.44
N LEU A 30 7.62 14.77 -21.81
CA LEU A 30 8.22 14.58 -20.51
C LEU A 30 7.17 14.33 -19.43
N HIS A 31 6.07 15.11 -19.42
CA HIS A 31 4.95 14.91 -18.51
C HIS A 31 4.41 13.48 -18.62
N ASN A 32 4.15 13.01 -19.84
CA ASN A 32 3.65 11.66 -20.07
C ASN A 32 4.63 10.59 -19.56
N ILE A 33 5.93 10.76 -19.78
CA ILE A 33 6.97 9.85 -19.27
C ILE A 33 7.00 9.86 -17.73
N ILE A 34 6.95 11.03 -17.10
CA ILE A 34 6.94 11.17 -15.63
C ILE A 34 5.70 10.49 -15.04
N VAL A 35 4.52 10.78 -15.57
CA VAL A 35 3.26 10.16 -15.11
C VAL A 35 3.33 8.65 -15.28
N ASN A 36 3.81 8.15 -16.41
CA ASN A 36 4.00 6.71 -16.64
C ASN A 36 4.96 6.09 -15.63
N ARG A 37 6.06 6.77 -15.30
CA ARG A 37 7.04 6.32 -14.30
C ARG A 37 6.43 6.29 -12.90
N LEU A 38 5.72 7.34 -12.49
CA LEU A 38 5.03 7.41 -11.20
C LEU A 38 3.99 6.30 -11.07
N ASN A 39 3.16 6.11 -12.08
CA ASN A 39 2.18 5.03 -12.13
C ASN A 39 2.86 3.66 -12.04
N SER A 40 4.00 3.46 -12.70
CA SER A 40 4.76 2.21 -12.58
C SER A 40 5.31 1.98 -11.17
N LEU A 41 5.86 3.01 -10.53
CA LEU A 41 6.34 2.93 -9.16
C LEU A 41 5.19 2.66 -8.19
N GLN A 42 4.03 3.29 -8.39
CA GLN A 42 2.83 3.04 -7.59
C GLN A 42 2.38 1.59 -7.75
N ARG A 43 2.31 1.05 -8.97
CA ARG A 43 2.00 -0.37 -9.22
C ARG A 43 3.01 -1.31 -8.55
N GLN A 44 4.29 -0.96 -8.57
CA GLN A 44 5.34 -1.72 -7.90
C GLN A 44 5.16 -1.69 -6.38
N ARG A 45 4.86 -0.54 -5.79
CA ARG A 45 4.54 -0.41 -4.36
C ARG A 45 3.28 -1.19 -3.99
N THR A 46 2.24 -1.14 -4.82
CA THR A 46 1.02 -1.95 -4.63
C THR A 46 1.32 -3.45 -4.64
N ARG A 47 2.27 -3.91 -5.47
CA ARG A 47 2.75 -5.30 -5.44
C ARG A 47 3.55 -5.64 -4.18
N GLN A 48 4.28 -4.69 -3.61
CA GLN A 48 5.13 -4.92 -2.42
C GLN A 48 4.36 -4.81 -1.10
N SER A 49 3.35 -3.94 -0.99
CA SER A 49 2.58 -3.76 0.27
C SER A 49 1.58 -4.87 0.58
N MET A 50 1.68 -6.00 -0.12
CA MET A 50 1.02 -7.26 0.28
C MET A 50 1.90 -8.14 1.16
N VAL A 51 3.23 -7.97 1.10
CA VAL A 51 4.17 -8.93 1.68
C VAL A 51 4.29 -8.77 3.21
N ASP A 52 3.85 -7.64 3.76
CA ASP A 52 4.03 -7.31 5.18
C ASP A 52 2.83 -7.61 6.08
N PHE A 53 1.66 -7.93 5.51
CA PHE A 53 0.42 -8.12 6.25
C PHE A 53 -0.03 -9.57 6.19
N LEU A 54 -0.49 -10.11 7.33
CA LEU A 54 -1.07 -11.44 7.44
C LEU A 54 -2.51 -11.34 7.96
N PRO A 55 -3.42 -12.24 7.56
CA PRO A 55 -4.71 -12.38 8.26
C PRO A 55 -4.48 -12.57 9.77
N GLY A 56 -5.24 -11.85 10.59
CA GLY A 56 -5.05 -11.74 12.04
C GLY A 56 -4.24 -10.52 12.49
N ASP A 57 -3.49 -9.85 11.60
CA ASP A 57 -2.78 -8.63 11.99
C ASP A 57 -3.75 -7.52 12.43
N VAL A 58 -3.39 -6.81 13.51
CA VAL A 58 -4.12 -5.61 13.93
C VAL A 58 -3.57 -4.42 13.15
N VAL A 59 -4.44 -3.75 12.42
CA VAL A 59 -4.12 -2.64 11.53
C VAL A 59 -4.98 -1.42 11.85
N SER A 60 -4.45 -0.24 11.58
CA SER A 60 -5.21 1.01 11.58
C SER A 60 -5.14 1.71 10.23
N PHE A 61 -6.16 2.52 9.96
CA PHE A 61 -6.22 3.41 8.81
C PHE A 61 -7.02 4.66 9.15
N ARG A 62 -6.88 5.69 8.33
CA ARG A 62 -7.70 6.91 8.43
C ARG A 62 -8.85 6.85 7.45
N THR A 63 -10.04 7.22 7.90
CA THR A 63 -11.20 7.45 7.04
C THR A 63 -11.07 8.79 6.32
N ASP A 64 -11.90 8.98 5.30
CA ASP A 64 -12.09 10.26 4.60
C ASP A 64 -12.48 11.40 5.57
N ASP A 65 -13.29 11.08 6.58
CA ASP A 65 -13.64 12.00 7.69
C ASP A 65 -12.47 12.30 8.65
N GLY A 66 -11.28 11.76 8.38
CA GLY A 66 -10.06 11.98 9.17
C GLY A 66 -9.97 11.16 10.46
N GLN A 67 -10.97 10.33 10.76
CA GLN A 67 -10.98 9.48 11.95
C GLN A 67 -10.02 8.30 11.78
N THR A 68 -9.33 7.92 12.86
CA THR A 68 -8.47 6.73 12.85
C THR A 68 -9.28 5.53 13.31
N VAL A 69 -9.41 4.55 12.42
CA VAL A 69 -10.12 3.30 12.68
C VAL A 69 -9.10 2.19 12.87
N THR A 70 -9.28 1.40 13.92
CA THR A 70 -8.46 0.22 14.21
C THR A 70 -9.30 -1.04 14.04
N GLY A 71 -8.73 -2.09 13.47
CA GLY A 71 -9.40 -3.36 13.31
C GLY A 71 -8.44 -4.51 12.99
N VAL A 72 -9.02 -5.70 12.86
CA VAL A 72 -8.30 -6.93 12.54
C VAL A 72 -8.39 -7.19 11.05
N LEU A 73 -7.25 -7.50 10.44
CA LEU A 73 -7.18 -7.91 9.06
C LEU A 73 -7.77 -9.31 8.91
N VAL A 74 -8.88 -9.43 8.17
CA VAL A 74 -9.56 -10.73 7.98
C VAL A 74 -9.19 -11.37 6.64
N ARG A 75 -8.95 -10.57 5.61
CA ARG A 75 -8.67 -11.09 4.26
C ARG A 75 -7.79 -10.15 3.45
N LEU A 76 -6.86 -10.74 2.71
CA LEU A 76 -6.07 -10.06 1.68
C LEU A 76 -6.68 -10.37 0.30
N ASN A 77 -7.03 -9.35 -0.47
CA ASN A 77 -7.42 -9.46 -1.88
C ASN A 77 -6.36 -8.80 -2.76
N LYS A 78 -6.28 -9.16 -4.05
CA LYS A 78 -5.27 -8.66 -5.02
C LYS A 78 -5.01 -7.14 -5.05
N LYS A 79 -5.93 -6.31 -4.56
CA LYS A 79 -5.79 -4.83 -4.51
C LYS A 79 -6.22 -4.19 -3.19
N THR A 80 -6.88 -4.95 -2.31
CA THR A 80 -7.54 -4.41 -1.12
C THR A 80 -7.40 -5.37 0.04
N VAL A 81 -7.58 -4.85 1.24
CA VAL A 81 -7.58 -5.61 2.47
C VAL A 81 -8.92 -5.44 3.15
N THR A 82 -9.51 -6.53 3.59
CA THR A 82 -10.72 -6.51 4.41
C THR A 82 -10.32 -6.43 5.87
N VAL A 83 -10.77 -5.37 6.55
CA VAL A 83 -10.57 -5.13 7.98
C VAL A 83 -11.92 -5.19 8.68
N HIS A 84 -12.00 -5.92 9.79
CA HIS A 84 -13.14 -5.90 10.70
C HIS A 84 -12.80 -5.09 11.94
N THR A 85 -13.66 -4.15 12.30
CA THR A 85 -13.52 -3.37 13.55
C THR A 85 -14.22 -4.08 14.69
N GLU A 86 -13.89 -3.69 15.93
CA GLU A 86 -14.56 -4.19 17.14
C GLU A 86 -16.06 -3.87 17.14
N SER A 87 -16.47 -2.79 16.46
CA SER A 87 -17.88 -2.41 16.26
C SER A 87 -18.64 -3.32 15.29
N GLY A 88 -18.00 -4.36 14.73
CA GLY A 88 -18.60 -5.28 13.76
C GLY A 88 -18.63 -4.76 12.31
N SER A 89 -18.07 -3.57 12.06
CA SER A 89 -18.06 -2.97 10.73
C SER A 89 -16.96 -3.56 9.85
N ARG A 90 -17.29 -3.80 8.58
CA ARG A 90 -16.37 -4.33 7.56
C ARG A 90 -15.90 -3.21 6.62
N TRP A 91 -14.58 -3.08 6.49
CA TRP A 91 -13.94 -2.09 5.62
C TRP A 91 -13.10 -2.74 4.55
N ASN A 92 -13.15 -2.20 3.33
CA ASN A 92 -12.23 -2.54 2.26
C ASN A 92 -11.27 -1.38 2.06
N VAL A 93 -10.01 -1.59 2.45
CA VAL A 93 -9.01 -0.52 2.49
C VAL A 93 -7.84 -0.89 1.59
N ALA A 94 -7.27 0.09 0.90
CA ALA A 94 -6.05 -0.13 0.14
C ALA A 94 -4.89 -0.41 1.11
N PRO A 95 -4.03 -1.41 0.88
CA PRO A 95 -2.94 -1.76 1.80
C PRO A 95 -1.94 -0.62 2.05
N GLN A 96 -1.84 0.35 1.14
CA GLN A 96 -1.00 1.55 1.30
C GLN A 96 -1.50 2.48 2.41
N LEU A 97 -2.79 2.43 2.75
CA LEU A 97 -3.42 3.26 3.78
C LEU A 97 -3.43 2.56 5.14
N LEU A 98 -3.02 1.29 5.20
CA LEU A 98 -2.95 0.52 6.42
C LEU A 98 -1.61 0.74 7.12
N THR A 99 -1.68 0.91 8.43
CA THR A 99 -0.52 0.87 9.32
C THR A 99 -0.66 -0.35 10.22
N ARG A 100 0.33 -1.24 10.24
CA ARG A 100 0.31 -2.38 11.16
C ARG A 100 0.61 -1.90 12.58
N ILE A 101 -0.31 -2.14 13.50
CA ILE A 101 -0.14 -1.84 14.93
C ILE A 101 0.47 -3.05 15.64
N LYS A 102 -0.04 -4.24 15.38
CA LYS A 102 0.44 -5.48 16.00
C LYS A 102 0.43 -6.62 15.00
N ARG A 103 1.56 -7.34 14.91
CA ARG A 103 1.63 -8.60 14.19
C ARG A 103 1.02 -9.69 15.07
N GLN A 104 0.06 -10.46 14.56
CA GLN A 104 -0.34 -11.68 15.26
C GLN A 104 0.73 -12.76 15.02
N LEU A 105 1.62 -12.92 15.98
CA LEU A 105 2.52 -14.07 16.05
C LEU A 105 1.72 -15.26 16.59
N GLY A 106 1.15 -16.05 15.66
CA GLY A 106 0.47 -17.32 15.92
C GLY A 106 -0.94 -17.18 16.52
N PHE A 107 -1.96 -17.67 15.83
CA PHE A 107 -2.43 -19.05 15.99
C PHE A 107 -3.65 -19.31 15.08
N GLU A 108 -3.54 -20.43 14.36
CA GLU A 108 -4.54 -21.35 13.80
C GLU A 108 -5.81 -20.87 13.08
N SER A 109 -5.95 -21.44 11.88
CA SER A 109 -7.16 -21.63 11.10
C SER A 109 -8.36 -21.99 11.98
N SER A 110 -9.18 -20.99 12.34
CA SER A 110 -10.57 -21.24 12.70
C SER A 110 -11.36 -21.36 11.39
N ALA A 111 -11.25 -22.55 10.80
CA ALA A 111 -12.33 -23.07 10.00
C ALA A 111 -13.44 -23.49 10.97
N ASP A 112 -14.67 -23.17 10.58
CA ASP A 112 -15.94 -23.69 11.11
C ASP A 112 -16.58 -22.96 12.31
N ASN A 113 -17.68 -22.23 12.04
CA ASN A 113 -18.96 -22.72 12.57
C ASN A 113 -20.17 -22.21 11.77
N THR A 114 -20.90 -23.20 11.26
CA THR A 114 -22.21 -23.18 10.62
C THR A 114 -23.32 -22.70 11.58
N VAL A 115 -24.28 -21.92 11.08
CA VAL A 115 -25.66 -21.90 11.60
C VAL A 115 -26.65 -21.87 10.44
N GLU A 116 -26.75 -22.97 9.71
CA GLU A 116 -28.01 -23.36 9.09
C GLU A 116 -28.90 -23.98 10.17
N LYS A 117 -29.87 -23.19 10.65
CA LYS A 117 -31.00 -23.70 11.42
C LYS A 117 -31.93 -24.47 10.49
N LYS A 118 -32.02 -25.80 10.65
CA LYS A 118 -33.23 -26.56 10.31
C LYS A 118 -34.29 -26.29 11.39
N LEU A 119 -35.50 -25.94 10.98
CA LEU A 119 -36.77 -26.64 11.27
C LEU A 119 -37.94 -25.71 10.93
N HIS A 120 -38.77 -26.07 9.94
CA HIS A 120 -40.24 -26.21 9.98
C HIS A 120 -40.66 -26.93 8.69
#